data_AF-A0A8H7ETZ2-F1
#
_entry.id   AF-A0A8H7ETZ2-F1
#
_cell.length_a   1.000
_cell.length_b   1.000
_cell.length_c   1.000
_cell.angle_alpha   90.00
_cell.angle_beta   90.00
_cell.angle_gamma   90.00
#
_symmetry.space_group_name_H-M   'P 1'
#
loop_
_entity.id
_entity.type
_entity.pdbx_description
1 polymer ?
#
loop_
_entity_poly.entity_id
_entity_poly.type
_entity_poly.pdbx_seq_one_letter_code
_entity_poly.pdbx_strand_id
1 'polypeptide(L)'
;MSCQTCGGCFTGSGCTTTKPSKIKHDQHENRVLGLLKLAGQKDDKPSDDHDHVIPTLVAELSRNVYASQMALLSAYNQLPLTDFLELARCCCAHDMIGVHIAWAWEYCHGMPTDLLHVLKDQAKREELWDYLDGQAEVHEVLSQLPDGAAGRIKRSST
;
A
#
# COMPACT_ATOMS: atom_id res chain seq x y z
N MET A 1 45.64 10.07 31.90
CA MET A 1 45.09 9.63 30.61
C MET A 1 44.01 10.61 30.21
N SER A 2 44.31 11.44 29.21
CA SER A 2 43.52 12.58 28.75
C SER A 2 42.43 12.12 27.78
N CYS A 3 41.17 12.17 28.19
CA CYS A 3 40.04 12.07 27.28
C CYS A 3 39.86 13.41 26.56
N GLN A 4 40.27 13.47 25.29
CA GLN A 4 39.94 14.57 24.39
C GLN A 4 38.73 14.16 23.52
N THR A 5 37.72 15.04 23.54
CA THR A 5 36.83 15.45 22.44
C THR A 5 36.01 14.42 21.65
N CYS A 6 34.68 14.54 21.77
CA CYS A 6 33.83 14.98 20.64
C CYS A 6 32.61 15.71 21.21
N GLY A 7 32.72 17.04 21.25
CA GLY A 7 31.59 17.94 21.44
C GLY A 7 31.02 18.34 20.08
N GLY A 8 29.70 18.56 20.06
CA GLY A 8 29.04 19.44 19.11
C GLY A 8 28.31 18.74 17.96
N CYS A 9 26.97 18.73 18.03
CA CYS A 9 26.10 19.45 17.09
C CYS A 9 24.62 19.19 17.46
N PHE A 10 24.14 19.92 18.47
CA PHE A 10 22.71 20.21 18.63
C PHE A 10 22.44 21.48 17.82
N THR A 11 22.21 21.35 16.52
CA THR A 11 21.60 22.40 15.71
C THR A 11 20.55 21.75 14.82
N GLY A 12 19.31 22.21 15.02
CA GLY A 12 18.14 21.73 14.30
C GLY A 12 18.35 21.84 12.80
N SER A 13 18.32 20.70 12.13
CA SER A 13 18.00 20.61 10.71
C SER A 13 16.68 19.86 10.62
N GLY A 14 15.72 20.52 9.97
CA GLY A 14 14.37 20.00 9.79
C GLY A 14 14.40 18.57 9.26
N CYS A 15 13.45 17.79 9.74
CA CYS A 15 13.19 16.42 9.31
C CYS A 15 13.02 16.39 7.79
N THR A 16 14.10 16.12 7.06
CA THR A 16 14.04 15.71 5.67
C THR A 16 13.43 14.33 5.64
N THR A 17 12.19 14.24 5.15
CA THR A 17 11.54 13.00 4.76
C THR A 17 12.40 12.34 3.68
N THR A 18 13.31 11.49 4.13
CA THR A 18 14.12 10.64 3.26
C THR A 18 13.16 9.75 2.50
N LYS A 19 13.24 9.79 1.16
CA LYS A 19 12.61 8.81 0.27
C LYS A 19 12.77 7.42 0.91
N PRO A 20 11.71 6.59 0.98
CA PRO A 20 11.83 5.26 1.53
C PRO A 20 12.98 4.56 0.80
N SER A 21 14.02 4.20 1.55
CA SER A 21 15.15 3.48 0.98
C SER A 21 14.63 2.17 0.36
N LYS A 22 15.23 1.70 -0.74
CA LYS A 22 14.85 0.42 -1.37
C LYS A 22 14.77 -0.71 -0.33
N ILE A 23 15.67 -0.70 0.66
CA ILE A 23 15.68 -1.62 1.80
C ILE A 23 14.36 -1.61 2.59
N LYS A 24 13.75 -0.44 2.85
CA LYS A 24 12.46 -0.32 3.56
C LYS A 24 11.29 -0.78 2.68
N HIS A 25 11.38 -0.56 1.37
CA HIS A 25 10.38 -1.03 0.41
C HIS A 25 10.38 -2.55 0.32
N ASP A 26 11.55 -3.17 0.13
CA ASP A 26 11.73 -4.63 0.08
C ASP A 26 11.29 -5.28 1.40
N GLN A 27 11.58 -4.66 2.56
CA GLN A 27 11.12 -5.17 3.86
C GLN A 27 9.58 -5.13 4.00
N HIS A 28 8.93 -4.08 3.50
CA HIS A 28 7.49 -3.97 3.52
C HIS A 28 6.83 -4.98 2.58
N GLU A 29 7.34 -5.12 1.35
CA GLU A 29 6.86 -6.14 0.40
C GLU A 29 6.97 -7.54 0.99
N ASN A 30 8.14 -7.91 1.55
CA ASN A 30 8.34 -9.20 2.20
C ASN A 30 7.38 -9.43 3.38
N ARG A 31 7.10 -8.39 4.17
CA ARG A 31 6.15 -8.46 5.29
C ARG A 31 4.72 -8.70 4.80
N VAL A 32 4.26 -7.96 3.79
CA VAL A 32 2.93 -8.11 3.19
C VAL A 32 2.79 -9.50 2.55
N LEU A 33 3.79 -9.96 1.81
CA LEU A 33 3.82 -11.31 1.23
C LEU A 33 3.77 -12.41 2.31
N GLY A 34 4.46 -12.20 3.44
CA GLY A 34 4.37 -13.08 4.61
C GLY A 34 2.95 -13.16 5.18
N LEU A 35 2.28 -12.02 5.37
CA LEU A 35 0.89 -11.94 5.84
C LEU A 35 -0.09 -12.61 4.85
N LEU A 36 0.10 -12.40 3.55
CA LEU A 36 -0.69 -13.05 2.50
C LEU A 36 -0.56 -14.58 2.55
N LYS A 37 0.66 -15.09 2.78
CA LYS A 37 0.92 -16.52 2.92
C LYS A 37 0.22 -17.09 4.16
N LEU A 38 0.34 -16.40 5.31
CA LEU A 38 -0.31 -16.81 6.56
C LEU A 38 -1.84 -16.82 6.43
N ALA A 39 -2.42 -15.80 5.80
CA ALA A 39 -3.86 -15.73 5.57
C ALA A 39 -4.39 -16.82 4.62
N GLY A 40 -3.55 -17.29 3.68
CA GLY A 40 -3.89 -18.37 2.74
C GLY A 40 -3.74 -19.78 3.32
N GLN A 41 -2.99 -19.95 4.41
CA GLN A 41 -2.74 -21.24 5.08
C GLN A 41 -3.88 -21.61 6.05
N LYS A 42 -5.13 -21.40 5.66
CA LYS A 42 -6.31 -21.69 6.49
C LYS A 42 -6.43 -23.20 6.74
N ASP A 43 -5.63 -23.73 7.66
CA ASP A 43 -5.84 -25.01 8.31
C ASP A 43 -7.08 -24.90 9.21
N ASP A 44 -7.90 -25.95 9.26
CA ASP A 44 -9.18 -26.08 9.97
C ASP A 44 -9.10 -25.95 11.53
N LYS A 45 -8.10 -25.26 12.07
CA LYS A 45 -7.99 -24.96 13.49
C LYS A 45 -7.92 -23.45 13.70
N PRO A 46 -8.95 -22.83 14.31
CA PRO A 46 -8.88 -21.43 14.70
C PRO A 46 -7.84 -21.32 15.82
N SER A 47 -6.62 -20.93 15.48
CA SER A 47 -5.66 -20.43 16.46
C SER A 47 -5.93 -18.94 16.64
N ASP A 48 -5.98 -18.51 17.90
CA ASP A 48 -6.26 -17.13 18.36
C ASP A 48 -5.32 -16.08 17.71
N ASP A 49 -4.19 -16.53 17.17
CA ASP A 49 -3.18 -15.71 16.49
C ASP A 49 -3.59 -15.27 15.07
N HIS A 50 -4.60 -15.92 14.46
CA HIS A 50 -5.04 -15.60 13.10
C HIS A 50 -6.06 -14.46 13.01
N ASP A 51 -6.71 -14.10 14.12
CA ASP A 51 -7.75 -13.06 14.13
C ASP A 51 -7.22 -11.66 13.77
N HIS A 52 -5.90 -11.47 13.82
CA HIS A 52 -5.26 -10.19 13.52
C HIS A 52 -4.56 -10.12 12.16
N VAL A 53 -4.47 -11.21 11.39
CA VAL A 53 -3.73 -11.20 10.11
C VAL A 53 -4.38 -10.29 9.09
N ILE A 54 -5.69 -10.40 8.89
CA ILE A 54 -6.42 -9.55 7.92
C ILE A 54 -6.40 -8.08 8.37
N PRO A 55 -6.74 -7.73 9.63
CA PRO A 55 -6.58 -6.36 10.10
C PRO A 55 -5.16 -5.80 9.93
N THR A 56 -4.12 -6.61 10.18
CA THR A 56 -2.71 -6.20 10.01
C THR A 56 -2.38 -5.97 8.54
N LEU A 57 -2.80 -6.88 7.65
CA LEU A 57 -2.62 -6.74 6.21
C LEU A 57 -3.27 -5.44 5.69
N VAL A 58 -4.49 -5.15 6.15
CA VAL A 58 -5.21 -3.92 5.82
C VAL A 58 -4.45 -2.69 6.32
N ALA A 59 -3.94 -2.72 7.56
CA ALA A 59 -3.19 -1.61 8.12
C ALA A 59 -1.89 -1.33 7.34
N GLU A 60 -1.17 -2.39 6.95
CA GLU A 60 0.06 -2.28 6.15
C GLU A 60 -0.22 -1.68 4.76
N LEU A 61 -1.23 -2.18 4.04
CA LEU A 61 -1.56 -1.69 2.70
C LEU A 61 -2.15 -0.27 2.71
N SER A 62 -2.96 0.06 3.72
CA SER A 62 -3.60 1.37 3.83
C SER A 62 -2.64 2.48 4.27
N ARG A 63 -1.47 2.17 4.84
CA ARG A 63 -0.49 3.17 5.34
C ARG A 63 -1.13 4.28 6.18
N ASN A 64 -2.07 3.92 7.06
CA ASN A 64 -2.85 4.85 7.90
C ASN A 64 -3.79 5.80 7.14
N VAL A 65 -4.07 5.55 5.86
CA VAL A 65 -5.11 6.26 5.11
C VAL A 65 -6.45 5.61 5.40
N TYR A 66 -7.30 6.33 6.14
CA TYR A 66 -8.59 5.84 6.59
C TYR A 66 -9.49 5.36 5.43
N ALA A 67 -9.57 6.13 4.33
CA ALA A 67 -10.38 5.75 3.17
C ALA A 67 -9.93 4.41 2.56
N SER A 68 -8.61 4.18 2.47
CA SER A 68 -8.03 2.94 1.97
C SER A 68 -8.27 1.77 2.91
N GLN A 69 -8.20 2.01 4.22
CA GLN A 69 -8.55 1.00 5.23
C GLN A 69 -10.02 0.58 5.09
N MET A 70 -10.93 1.54 4.93
CA MET A 70 -12.36 1.26 4.74
C MET A 70 -12.62 0.53 3.42
N ALA A 71 -11.95 0.90 2.33
CA ALA A 71 -12.05 0.21 1.04
C ALA A 71 -11.63 -1.26 1.16
N LEU A 72 -10.49 -1.54 1.80
CA LEU A 72 -9.98 -2.90 1.98
C LEU A 72 -10.86 -3.75 2.90
N LEU A 73 -11.36 -3.18 4.01
CA LEU A 73 -12.30 -3.89 4.89
C LEU A 73 -13.62 -4.19 4.16
N SER A 74 -14.10 -3.23 3.36
CA SER A 74 -15.28 -3.43 2.51
C SER A 74 -15.06 -4.54 1.48
N ALA A 75 -13.89 -4.55 0.82
CA ALA A 75 -13.51 -5.61 -0.11
C ALA A 75 -13.46 -6.98 0.58
N TYR A 76 -12.86 -7.07 1.76
CA TYR A 76 -12.81 -8.31 2.55
C TYR A 76 -14.20 -8.84 2.93
N ASN A 77 -15.15 -7.94 3.24
CA ASN A 77 -16.52 -8.33 3.59
C ASN A 77 -17.37 -8.76 2.38
N GLN A 78 -17.00 -8.35 1.17
CA GLN A 78 -17.77 -8.59 -0.05
C GLN A 78 -17.19 -9.71 -0.94
N LEU A 79 -15.87 -9.92 -0.88
CA LEU A 79 -15.18 -10.93 -1.69
C LEU A 79 -14.95 -12.23 -0.91
N PRO A 80 -14.90 -13.39 -1.60
CA PRO A 80 -14.28 -14.58 -1.05
C PRO A 80 -12.84 -14.29 -0.59
N LEU A 81 -12.39 -14.97 0.46
CA LEU A 81 -11.03 -14.77 1.00
C LEU A 81 -9.95 -14.91 -0.09
N THR A 82 -10.10 -15.88 -1.00
CA THR A 82 -9.16 -16.09 -2.13
C THR A 82 -9.01 -14.85 -2.99
N ASP A 83 -10.13 -14.22 -3.32
CA ASP A 83 -10.21 -13.08 -4.25
C ASP A 83 -9.72 -11.80 -3.55
N PHE A 84 -10.03 -11.64 -2.26
CA PHE A 84 -9.46 -10.59 -1.45
C PHE A 84 -7.94 -10.68 -1.34
N LEU A 85 -7.39 -11.88 -1.10
CA LEU A 85 -5.94 -12.10 -1.02
C LEU A 85 -5.27 -11.86 -2.37
N GLU A 86 -5.94 -12.18 -3.48
CA GLU A 86 -5.46 -11.87 -4.82
C GLU A 86 -5.45 -10.36 -5.08
N LEU A 87 -6.53 -9.66 -4.73
CA LEU A 87 -6.59 -8.20 -4.80
C LEU A 87 -5.45 -7.55 -4.00
N ALA A 88 -5.26 -7.97 -2.75
CA ALA A 88 -4.20 -7.46 -1.88
C ALA A 88 -2.79 -7.75 -2.45
N ARG A 89 -2.60 -8.91 -3.10
CA ARG A 89 -1.36 -9.25 -3.80
C ARG A 89 -1.11 -8.34 -4.99
N CYS A 90 -2.13 -8.08 -5.82
CA CYS A 90 -2.03 -7.14 -6.93
C CYS A 90 -1.68 -5.73 -6.44
N CYS A 91 -2.31 -5.27 -5.35
CA CYS A 91 -2.00 -3.98 -4.75
C CYS A 91 -0.51 -3.88 -4.37
N CYS A 92 0.01 -4.89 -3.69
CA CYS A 92 1.41 -4.93 -3.26
C CYS A 92 2.37 -4.97 -4.45
N ALA A 93 2.12 -5.82 -5.45
CA ALA A 93 2.98 -5.99 -6.62
C ALA A 93 3.17 -4.70 -7.45
N HIS A 94 2.15 -3.84 -7.46
CA HIS A 94 2.15 -2.58 -8.20
C HIS A 94 2.45 -1.34 -7.34
N ASP A 95 2.85 -1.53 -6.07
CA ASP A 95 3.04 -0.44 -5.10
C ASP A 95 1.77 0.43 -4.91
N MET A 96 0.59 -0.15 -5.16
CA MET A 96 -0.71 0.48 -4.99
C MET A 96 -1.11 0.41 -3.51
N ILE A 97 -0.60 1.36 -2.75
CA ILE A 97 -0.73 1.47 -1.29
C ILE A 97 -1.16 2.87 -0.86
N GLY A 98 -1.63 2.99 0.37
CA GLY A 98 -2.08 4.29 0.90
C GLY A 98 -3.21 4.85 0.05
N VAL A 99 -3.12 6.13 -0.30
CA VAL A 99 -4.15 6.87 -1.04
C VAL A 99 -4.49 6.26 -2.40
N HIS A 100 -3.56 5.57 -3.06
CA HIS A 100 -3.82 4.90 -4.34
C HIS A 100 -4.95 3.88 -4.26
N ILE A 101 -5.06 3.16 -3.13
CA ILE A 101 -6.14 2.20 -2.92
C ILE A 101 -7.49 2.91 -2.84
N ALA A 102 -7.57 4.07 -2.18
CA ALA A 102 -8.80 4.84 -2.10
C ALA A 102 -9.24 5.36 -3.48
N TRP A 103 -8.29 5.86 -4.29
CA TRP A 103 -8.60 6.31 -5.64
C TRP A 103 -8.98 5.15 -6.57
N ALA A 104 -8.32 4.00 -6.47
CA ALA A 104 -8.68 2.82 -7.24
C ALA A 104 -10.07 2.30 -6.86
N TRP A 105 -10.41 2.37 -5.57
CA TRP A 105 -11.74 2.06 -5.06
C TRP A 105 -12.81 2.98 -5.65
N GLU A 106 -12.54 4.29 -5.69
CA GLU A 106 -13.43 5.30 -6.27
C GLU A 106 -13.60 5.12 -7.78
N TYR A 107 -12.51 4.84 -8.50
CA TYR A 107 -12.53 4.54 -9.93
C TYR A 107 -13.47 3.38 -10.26
N CYS A 108 -13.48 2.35 -9.41
CA CYS A 108 -14.38 1.20 -9.54
C CYS A 108 -15.73 1.40 -8.84
N HIS A 109 -16.12 2.64 -8.51
CA HIS A 109 -17.40 2.97 -7.87
C HIS A 109 -17.69 2.19 -6.57
N GLY A 110 -16.63 1.83 -5.84
CA GLY A 110 -16.70 1.05 -4.62
C GLY A 110 -17.06 -0.42 -4.79
N MET A 111 -16.92 -0.97 -6.01
CA MET A 111 -17.13 -2.38 -6.31
C MET A 111 -15.80 -3.15 -6.29
N PRO A 112 -15.57 -4.03 -5.30
CA PRO A 112 -14.30 -4.77 -5.18
C PRO A 112 -14.08 -5.78 -6.30
N THR A 113 -15.16 -6.34 -6.85
CA THR A 113 -15.12 -7.27 -7.99
C THR A 113 -14.59 -6.59 -9.24
N ASP A 114 -15.02 -5.35 -9.48
CA ASP A 114 -14.62 -4.57 -10.65
C ASP A 114 -13.16 -4.16 -10.53
N LEU A 115 -12.72 -3.78 -9.33
CA LEU A 115 -11.31 -3.50 -9.06
C LEU A 115 -10.44 -4.73 -9.32
N LEU A 116 -10.84 -5.90 -8.83
CA LEU A 116 -10.10 -7.13 -9.10
C LEU A 116 -10.08 -7.47 -10.60
N HIS A 117 -11.21 -7.27 -11.32
CA HIS A 117 -11.28 -7.46 -12.76
C HIS A 117 -10.34 -6.53 -13.51
N VAL A 118 -10.36 -5.23 -13.19
CA VAL A 118 -9.48 -4.22 -13.79
C VAL A 118 -8.02 -4.54 -13.54
N LEU A 119 -7.64 -5.01 -12.34
CA LEU A 119 -6.26 -5.36 -12.02
C LEU A 119 -5.77 -6.61 -12.78
N LYS A 120 -6.66 -7.52 -13.18
CA LYS A 120 -6.32 -8.71 -13.97
C LYS A 120 -6.22 -8.43 -15.47
N ASP A 121 -7.05 -7.52 -15.98
CA ASP A 121 -7.11 -7.16 -17.39
C ASP A 121 -6.04 -6.12 -17.75
N GLN A 122 -5.08 -6.49 -18.60
CA GLN A 122 -3.94 -5.62 -18.91
C GLN A 122 -4.35 -4.27 -19.49
N ALA A 123 -5.32 -4.22 -20.40
CA ALA A 123 -5.72 -2.98 -21.05
C ALA A 123 -6.38 -2.02 -20.06
N LYS A 124 -7.33 -2.54 -19.27
CA LYS A 124 -8.02 -1.75 -18.24
C LYS A 124 -7.10 -1.32 -17.11
N ARG A 125 -6.10 -2.14 -16.81
CA ARG A 125 -5.10 -1.83 -15.78
C ARG A 125 -4.24 -0.63 -16.17
N GLU A 126 -3.90 -0.48 -17.45
CA GLU A 126 -3.17 0.71 -17.94
C GLU A 126 -4.01 1.99 -17.77
N GLU A 127 -5.30 1.94 -18.10
CA GLU A 127 -6.22 3.06 -17.86
C GLU A 127 -6.31 3.43 -16.37
N LEU A 128 -6.36 2.43 -15.49
CA LEU A 128 -6.34 2.64 -14.04
C LEU A 128 -5.01 3.29 -13.59
N TRP A 129 -3.86 2.87 -14.12
CA TRP A 129 -2.57 3.46 -13.77
C TRP A 129 -2.50 4.94 -14.16
N ASP A 130 -2.96 5.28 -15.36
CA ASP A 130 -2.99 6.68 -15.81
C ASP A 130 -3.94 7.52 -14.95
N TYR A 131 -5.10 6.97 -14.57
CA TYR A 131 -6.00 7.62 -13.62
C TYR A 131 -5.33 7.86 -12.26
N LEU A 132 -4.66 6.86 -11.69
CA LEU A 132 -4.02 6.96 -10.38
C LEU A 132 -2.84 7.93 -10.38
N ASP A 133 -2.01 7.93 -11.41
CA ASP A 133 -0.91 8.89 -11.56
C ASP A 133 -1.47 10.32 -11.72
N GLY A 134 -2.57 10.50 -12.46
CA GLY A 134 -3.26 11.79 -12.57
C GLY A 134 -3.85 12.27 -11.24
N GLN A 135 -4.46 11.38 -10.44
CA GLN A 135 -4.93 11.73 -9.09
C GLN A 135 -3.78 12.11 -8.16
N ALA A 136 -2.64 11.42 -8.27
CA ALA A 136 -1.44 11.74 -7.51
C ALA A 136 -0.95 13.16 -7.83
N GLU A 137 -0.92 13.55 -9.11
CA GLU A 137 -0.55 14.90 -9.55
C GLU A 137 -1.54 15.96 -9.04
N VAL A 138 -2.85 15.72 -9.18
CA VAL A 138 -3.87 16.64 -8.66
C VAL A 138 -3.72 16.83 -7.15
N HIS A 139 -3.53 15.75 -6.41
CA HIS A 139 -3.32 15.79 -4.97
C HIS A 139 -2.06 16.57 -4.58
N GLU A 140 -0.96 16.39 -5.33
CA GLU A 140 0.29 17.13 -5.13
C GLU A 140 0.10 18.63 -5.34
N VAL A 141 -0.54 19.03 -6.44
CA VAL A 141 -0.80 20.44 -6.76
C VAL A 141 -1.71 21.10 -5.72
N LEU A 142 -2.82 20.45 -5.36
CA LEU A 142 -3.79 21.01 -4.41
C LEU A 142 -3.22 21.08 -2.99
N SER A 143 -2.33 20.16 -2.63
CA SER A 143 -1.72 20.10 -1.30
C SER A 143 -0.38 20.83 -1.21
N GLN A 144 0.08 21.48 -2.30
CA GLN A 144 1.38 22.15 -2.41
C GLN A 144 2.56 21.22 -2.05
N LEU A 145 2.46 19.96 -2.46
CA LEU A 145 3.52 18.97 -2.26
C LEU A 145 4.50 18.99 -3.44
N PRO A 146 5.77 18.59 -3.24
CA PRO A 146 6.71 18.39 -4.33
C PRO A 146 6.24 17.31 -5.31
N ASP A 147 6.61 17.45 -6.58
CA ASP A 147 6.31 16.46 -7.61
C ASP A 147 6.81 15.06 -7.21
N GLY A 148 5.91 14.08 -7.33
CA GLY A 148 6.17 12.69 -6.97
C GLY A 148 6.09 12.37 -5.47
N ALA A 149 5.71 13.33 -4.62
CA ALA A 149 5.54 13.10 -3.18
C ALA A 149 4.38 12.14 -2.84
N ALA A 150 3.33 12.09 -3.66
CA ALA A 150 2.22 11.14 -3.48
C ALA A 150 2.57 9.71 -3.94
N GLY A 151 3.72 9.54 -4.62
CA GLY A 151 4.12 8.29 -5.24
C GLY A 151 3.53 8.11 -6.64
N ARG A 152 3.98 7.08 -7.35
CA ARG A 152 3.49 6.70 -8.68
C ARG A 152 3.36 5.19 -8.75
N ILE A 153 2.46 4.70 -9.60
CA ILE A 153 2.20 3.27 -9.70
C ILE A 153 3.35 2.57 -10.43
N LYS A 154 3.78 1.42 -9.90
CA LYS A 154 4.79 0.58 -10.57
C LYS A 154 4.15 -0.15 -11.74
N ARG A 155 4.31 0.43 -12.92
CA ARG A 155 4.04 -0.24 -14.20
C ARG A 155 5.11 -1.31 -14.38
N SER A 156 4.73 -2.58 -14.36
CA SER A 156 5.69 -3.67 -14.58
C SER A 156 6.29 -3.48 -15.98
N SER A 157 7.59 -3.21 -16.08
CA SER A 157 8.33 -3.55 -17.30
C SER A 157 8.38 -5.07 -17.35
N THR A 158 7.56 -5.66 -18.22
CA THR A 158 7.86 -7.02 -18.68
C THR A 158 9.17 -7.00 -19.45
#